data_AF-A0A5B8VHQ7-F1
#
_entry.id   AF-A0A5B8VHQ7-F1
#
_cell.length_a   1.000
_cell.length_b   1.000
_cell.length_c   1.000
_cell.angle_alpha   90.00
_cell.angle_beta   90.00
_cell.angle_gamma   90.00
#
_symmetry.space_group_name_H-M   'P 1'
#
loop_
_entity.id
_entity.type
_entity.pdbx_description
1 polymer ?
#
loop_
_entity_poly.entity_id
_entity_poly.type
_entity_poly.pdbx_seq_one_letter_code
_entity_poly.pdbx_strand_id
1 'polypeptide(L)'
;MQDFEYIKIVPDERLSGFVESFLLCANHTNEDKEVIIFPDGRVDIMFSCTDQEPLVAELFNLDKKARRYIFKKQTRLFMVCLTLLGAKYLLG
;
A
#
# COMPACT_ATOMS: atom_id res chain seq x y z
N MET A 1 8.22 -20.86 -2.38
CA MET A 1 7.45 -19.60 -2.33
C MET A 1 8.46 -18.46 -2.54
N GLN A 2 8.09 -17.38 -3.21
CA GLN A 2 8.99 -16.23 -3.37
C GLN A 2 9.03 -15.45 -2.04
N ASP A 3 10.22 -15.06 -1.57
CA ASP A 3 10.39 -14.39 -0.27
C ASP A 3 9.60 -13.09 -0.14
N PHE A 4 9.50 -12.36 -1.25
CA PHE A 4 8.71 -11.14 -1.38
C PHE A 4 7.78 -11.27 -2.58
N GLU A 5 6.57 -10.77 -2.43
CA GLU A 5 5.54 -10.76 -3.47
C GLU A 5 5.13 -9.33 -3.77
N TYR A 6 4.97 -9.03 -5.06
CA TYR A 6 4.42 -7.78 -5.54
C TYR A 6 3.40 -8.09 -6.64
N ILE A 7 2.14 -7.74 -6.40
CA ILE A 7 1.07 -7.85 -7.37
C ILE A 7 0.45 -6.47 -7.57
N LYS A 8 0.23 -6.11 -8.83
CA LYS A 8 -0.51 -4.91 -9.22
C LYS A 8 -1.67 -5.30 -10.12
N ILE A 9 -2.86 -4.82 -9.79
CA ILE A 9 -4.05 -4.99 -10.61
C ILE A 9 -4.72 -3.64 -10.88
N VAL A 10 -5.36 -3.54 -12.05
CA VAL A 10 -6.13 -2.35 -12.45
C VAL A 10 -7.57 -2.53 -11.96
N PRO A 11 -8.24 -1.48 -11.48
CA PRO A 11 -9.64 -1.55 -11.08
C PRO A 11 -10.57 -1.82 -12.27
N ASP A 12 -11.78 -2.27 -11.95
CA ASP A 12 -12.87 -2.25 -12.91
C ASP A 12 -13.32 -0.82 -13.28
N GLU A 13 -14.16 -0.70 -14.30
CA GLU A 13 -14.64 0.58 -14.82
C GLU A 13 -15.40 1.43 -13.78
N ARG A 14 -15.99 0.83 -12.75
CA ARG A 14 -16.76 1.57 -11.73
C ARG A 14 -15.83 2.35 -10.80
N LEU A 15 -14.61 1.85 -10.62
CA LEU A 15 -13.62 2.45 -9.72
C LEU A 15 -12.48 3.16 -10.45
N SER A 16 -12.32 2.97 -11.76
CA SER A 16 -11.20 3.53 -12.54
C SER A 16 -11.08 5.06 -12.51
N GLY A 17 -12.17 5.78 -12.24
CA GLY A 17 -12.14 7.23 -12.04
C GLY A 17 -11.53 7.68 -10.69
N PHE A 18 -11.58 6.83 -9.67
CA PHE A 18 -11.18 7.13 -8.29
C PHE A 18 -9.93 6.36 -7.84
N VAL A 19 -9.70 5.18 -8.41
CA VAL A 19 -8.61 4.27 -8.08
C VAL A 19 -7.77 4.09 -9.34
N GLU A 20 -6.45 4.21 -9.22
CA GLU A 20 -5.51 3.94 -10.32
C GLU A 20 -5.12 2.47 -10.35
N SER A 21 -4.86 1.88 -9.17
CA SER A 21 -4.51 0.48 -9.04
C SER A 21 -4.71 -0.05 -7.63
N PHE A 22 -4.85 -1.37 -7.52
CA PHE A 22 -4.67 -2.08 -6.27
C PHE A 22 -3.32 -2.78 -6.26
N LEU A 23 -2.62 -2.72 -5.13
CA LEU A 23 -1.34 -3.37 -4.94
C LEU A 23 -1.42 -4.35 -3.77
N LEU A 24 -0.70 -5.47 -3.89
CA LEU A 24 -0.32 -6.33 -2.78
C LEU A 24 1.20 -6.38 -2.72
N CYS A 25 1.75 -6.04 -1.55
CA CYS A 25 3.13 -6.32 -1.19
C CYS A 25 3.12 -7.32 -0.03
N ALA A 26 3.81 -8.44 -0.14
CA ALA A 26 3.95 -9.39 0.97
C ALA A 26 5.41 -9.70 1.29
N ASN A 27 5.70 -9.80 2.58
CA ASN A 27 6.95 -10.35 3.11
C ASN A 27 6.63 -11.71 3.72
N HIS A 28 7.02 -12.78 3.03
CA HIS A 28 6.79 -14.16 3.45
C HIS A 28 7.94 -14.72 4.29
N THR A 29 8.97 -13.91 4.55
CA THR A 29 10.13 -14.32 5.35
C THR A 29 9.83 -14.20 6.84
N ASN A 30 10.70 -14.79 7.67
CA ASN A 30 10.66 -14.69 9.12
C ASN A 30 11.47 -13.51 9.67
N GLU A 31 11.90 -12.59 8.81
CA GLU A 31 12.74 -11.46 9.15
C GLU A 31 12.08 -10.13 8.74
N ASP A 32 12.22 -9.15 9.62
CA ASP A 32 11.86 -7.77 9.29
C ASP A 32 12.85 -7.24 8.27
N LYS A 33 12.35 -6.61 7.22
CA LYS A 33 13.20 -6.01 6.19
C LYS A 33 13.08 -4.50 6.20
N GLU A 34 14.20 -3.82 6.27
CA GLU A 34 14.25 -2.38 6.09
C GLU A 34 14.18 -2.05 4.59
N VAL A 35 13.24 -1.17 4.23
CA VAL A 35 13.07 -0.67 2.87
C VAL A 35 13.01 0.86 2.86
N ILE A 36 13.33 1.45 1.71
CA ILE A 36 13.18 2.88 1.47
C ILE A 36 11.96 3.08 0.60
N ILE A 37 11.01 3.87 1.07
CA ILE A 37 9.84 4.31 0.30
C ILE A 37 10.18 5.66 -0.31
N PHE A 38 10.05 5.77 -1.63
CA PHE A 38 10.13 7.04 -2.33
C PHE A 38 8.71 7.58 -2.56
N PRO A 39 8.43 8.83 -2.18
CA PRO A 39 7.13 9.42 -2.46
C PRO A 39 7.00 9.69 -3.95
N ASP A 40 5.82 9.39 -4.49
CA ASP A 40 5.46 9.61 -5.89
C ASP A 40 4.38 10.71 -6.05
N GLY A 41 4.07 11.41 -4.95
CA GLY A 41 3.08 12.49 -4.92
C GLY A 41 1.64 12.03 -4.88
N ARG A 42 1.38 10.73 -4.65
CA ARG A 42 0.04 10.15 -4.56
C ARG A 42 -0.46 10.11 -3.13
N VAL A 43 -1.77 9.89 -3.00
CA VAL A 43 -2.42 9.59 -1.73
C VAL A 43 -2.97 8.18 -1.84
N ASP A 44 -2.43 7.29 -1.01
CA ASP A 44 -2.84 5.89 -1.02
C ASP A 44 -3.50 5.55 0.32
N ILE A 45 -4.36 4.54 0.30
CA ILE A 45 -4.83 3.88 1.53
C ILE A 45 -4.04 2.58 1.63
N MET A 46 -3.29 2.39 2.71
CA MET A 46 -2.60 1.14 3.00
C MET A 46 -3.36 0.37 4.08
N PHE A 47 -3.66 -0.88 3.79
CA PHE A 47 -4.17 -1.86 4.74
C PHE A 47 -3.06 -2.84 5.08
N SER A 48 -2.65 -2.89 6.35
CA SER A 48 -1.74 -3.92 6.85
C SER A 48 -2.52 -5.06 7.49
N CYS A 49 -2.14 -6.28 7.14
CA CYS A 49 -2.70 -7.51 7.70
C CYS A 49 -1.55 -8.38 8.21
N THR A 50 -1.60 -8.71 9.49
CA THR A 50 -0.68 -9.62 10.16
C THR A 50 -1.47 -10.68 10.93
N ASP A 51 -0.80 -11.74 11.37
CA ASP A 51 -1.43 -12.77 12.20
C ASP A 51 -1.99 -12.22 13.53
N GLN A 52 -1.47 -11.09 14.02
CA GLN A 52 -1.86 -10.47 15.28
C GLN A 52 -2.86 -9.32 15.13
N GLU A 53 -2.77 -8.58 14.02
CA GLU A 53 -3.63 -7.43 13.71
C GLU A 53 -4.30 -7.68 12.35
N PRO A 54 -5.59 -8.08 12.33
CA PRO A 54 -6.20 -8.61 11.12
C PRO A 54 -6.39 -7.54 10.03
N LEU A 55 -6.52 -6.26 10.39
CA LEU A 55 -6.59 -5.16 9.42
C LEU A 55 -6.39 -3.80 10.09
N VAL A 56 -5.30 -3.10 9.78
CA VAL A 56 -5.09 -1.69 10.13
C VAL A 56 -5.04 -0.87 8.85
N ALA A 57 -5.79 0.23 8.79
CA ALA A 57 -5.86 1.12 7.63
C ALA A 57 -5.24 2.48 7.95
N GLU A 58 -4.33 2.95 7.10
CA GLU A 58 -3.72 4.28 7.20
C GLU A 58 -3.59 4.98 5.85
N LEU A 59 -3.51 6.32 5.88
CA LEU A 59 -3.10 7.07 4.70
C LEU A 59 -1.59 6.91 4.50
N PHE A 60 -1.20 6.72 3.24
CA PHE A 60 0.15 6.39 2.86
C PHE A 60 0.63 7.26 1.68
N ASN A 61 1.95 7.33 1.47
CA ASN A 61 2.62 8.14 0.45
C ASN A 61 2.44 9.67 0.56
N LEU A 62 2.08 10.18 1.74
CA LEU A 62 1.93 11.62 2.00
C LEU A 62 3.24 12.39 2.20
N ASP A 63 4.36 11.69 2.34
CA ASP A 63 5.65 12.29 2.65
C ASP A 63 6.24 13.05 1.46
N LYS A 64 7.01 14.12 1.73
CA LYS A 64 7.71 14.89 0.70
C LYS A 64 9.13 14.40 0.42
N LYS A 65 9.62 13.46 1.22
CA LYS A 65 10.98 12.91 1.14
C LYS A 65 10.92 11.40 1.30
N ALA A 66 11.94 10.72 0.79
CA ALA A 66 12.09 9.30 1.01
C ALA A 66 12.12 9.00 2.52
N ARG A 67 11.45 7.91 2.92
CA ARG A 67 11.41 7.47 4.31
C ARG A 67 11.81 6.01 4.45
N ARG A 68 12.32 5.69 5.62
CA ARG A 68 12.63 4.32 6.02
C ARG A 68 11.36 3.64 6.52
N TYR A 69 11.12 2.41 6.08
CA TYR A 69 9.98 1.61 6.49
C TYR A 69 10.44 0.20 6.84
N ILE A 70 9.90 -0.33 7.94
CA ILE A 70 10.18 -1.70 8.36
C ILE A 70 9.07 -2.57 7.77
N PHE A 71 9.39 -3.30 6.71
CA PHE A 71 8.51 -4.30 6.15
C PHE A 71 8.54 -5.54 7.05
N LYS A 72 7.58 -5.59 7.97
CA LYS A 72 7.45 -6.64 8.97
C LYS A 72 7.41 -8.02 8.32
N LYS A 73 8.03 -8.99 9.00
CA LYS A 73 7.93 -10.41 8.64
C LYS A 73 6.48 -10.86 8.57
N GLN A 74 6.19 -11.88 7.76
CA GLN A 74 4.86 -12.50 7.64
C GLN A 74 3.71 -11.48 7.51
N THR A 75 3.94 -10.39 6.79
CA THR A 75 2.97 -9.29 6.66
C THR A 75 2.54 -9.14 5.21
N ARG A 76 1.24 -8.87 5.03
CA ARG A 76 0.66 -8.47 3.76
C ARG A 76 0.18 -7.03 3.85
N LEU A 77 0.59 -6.23 2.88
CA LEU A 77 0.16 -4.85 2.70
C LEU A 77 -0.68 -4.77 1.43
N PHE A 78 -1.93 -4.32 1.57
CA PHE A 78 -2.80 -4.02 0.44
C PHE A 78 -2.89 -2.51 0.29
N MET A 79 -2.67 -2.00 -0.91
CA MET A 79 -2.79 -0.56 -1.18
C MET A 79 -3.88 -0.29 -2.19
N VAL A 80 -4.68 0.73 -1.91
CA VAL A 80 -5.59 1.37 -2.86
C VAL A 80 -4.93 2.67 -3.29
N CYS A 81 -4.37 2.68 -4.49
CA CYS A 81 -3.72 3.88 -5.02
C CYS A 81 -4.77 4.79 -5.63
N LEU A 82 -5.01 5.96 -5.04
CA LEU A 82 -6.08 6.85 -5.48
C LEU A 82 -5.63 7.72 -6.64
N THR A 83 -6.56 8.01 -7.55
CA THR A 83 -6.43 9.18 -8.42
C THR A 83 -6.56 10.45 -7.56
N LEU A 84 -6.17 11.61 -8.10
CA LEU A 84 -6.40 12.88 -7.40
C LEU A 84 -7.89 13.11 -7.11
N LEU A 85 -8.78 12.66 -8.00
CA LEU A 85 -10.22 12.71 -7.79
C LEU A 85 -10.66 11.77 -6.65
N GLY A 86 -10.10 10.56 -6.58
CA GLY A 86 -10.32 9.62 -5.47
C GLY A 86 -9.89 10.18 -4.12
N ALA A 87 -8.70 10.77 -4.06
CA ALA A 87 -8.18 11.41 -2.87
C ALA A 87 -9.09 12.56 -2.42
N LYS A 88 -9.51 13.43 -3.35
CA LYS A 88 -10.45 14.51 -3.06
C LYS A 88 -11.80 13.98 -2.57
N TYR A 89 -12.36 12.96 -3.24
CA TYR A 89 -13.63 12.38 -2.85
C TYR A 89 -13.62 11.84 -1.42
N LEU A 90 -12.50 11.23 -0.99
CA LEU A 90 -12.35 10.66 0.35
C LEU A 90 -12.09 11.73 1.42
N LEU A 91 -11.33 12.78 1.09
CA LEU A 91 -10.80 13.75 2.07
C LEU A 91 -11.53 15.11 2.10
N GLY A 92 -12.35 15.44 1.09
CA GLY A 92 -13.11 16.71 0.99
C GLY A 92 -12.57 17.70 -0.04
#